data_AF-A0A6C0H7I4-F1
#
_entry.id   AF-A0A6C0H7I4-F1
#
_cell.length_a   1.000
_cell.length_b   1.000
_cell.length_c   1.000
_cell.angle_alpha   90.00
_cell.angle_beta   90.00
_cell.angle_gamma   90.00
#
_symmetry.space_group_name_H-M   'P 1'
#
loop_
_entity.id
_entity.type
_entity.pdbx_description
1 polymer ?
#
loop_
_entity_poly.entity_id
_entity_poly.type
_entity_poly.pdbx_seq_one_letter_code
_entity_poly.pdbx_strand_id
1 'polypeptide(L)'
;MMMIQVKKIKYKICNMEEYEDIYHPTNTTTLCVEEKREKKEIKKGEYKKKIKTENGNKTIKIYESSLCGKIRNAVSGMYYDYKVGSNDEYNFFSVIMATGEYNTKTGILLFYNHPEEYEEHFCNKLKDDIKIKWYNRQIKNV
;
A
#
# COMPACT_ATOMS: atom_id res chain seq x y z
N MET A 1 13.66 8.30 6.15
CA MET A 1 13.37 7.70 4.83
C MET A 1 13.79 6.24 4.91
N MET A 2 12.84 5.31 5.05
CA MET A 2 13.15 3.89 5.25
C MET A 2 12.62 3.06 4.09
N MET A 3 13.53 2.31 3.46
CA MET A 3 13.27 1.38 2.36
C MET A 3 13.09 -0.02 2.94
N ILE A 4 12.02 -0.72 2.59
CA ILE A 4 11.88 -2.16 2.88
C ILE A 4 12.02 -2.93 1.57
N GLN A 5 12.95 -3.89 1.55
CA GLN A 5 13.38 -4.66 0.39
C GLN A 5 12.69 -6.04 0.37
N VAL A 6 12.21 -6.50 -0.78
CA VAL A 6 11.78 -7.90 -0.96
C VAL A 6 12.60 -8.54 -2.07
N LYS A 7 13.28 -9.64 -1.74
CA LYS A 7 14.33 -10.30 -2.53
C LYS A 7 13.73 -11.35 -3.47
N LYS A 8 14.20 -11.40 -4.71
CA LYS A 8 14.10 -12.59 -5.58
C LYS A 8 15.48 -12.89 -6.15
N ILE A 9 15.91 -14.13 -5.99
CA ILE A 9 17.25 -14.61 -6.33
C ILE A 9 17.17 -15.33 -7.68
N LYS A 10 18.09 -15.01 -8.60
CA LYS A 10 18.40 -15.85 -9.76
C LYS A 10 19.90 -16.09 -9.77
N TYR A 11 20.29 -17.33 -9.95
CA TYR A 11 21.68 -17.79 -9.88
C TYR A 11 22.32 -17.78 -11.28
N LYS A 12 23.57 -17.34 -11.38
CA LYS A 12 24.46 -17.59 -12.52
C LYS A 12 25.80 -18.04 -11.97
N ILE A 13 26.31 -19.17 -12.46
CA ILE A 13 27.57 -19.77 -12.03
C ILE A 13 28.67 -19.20 -12.94
N CYS A 14 29.74 -18.69 -12.34
CA CYS A 14 30.98 -18.35 -13.05
C CYS A 14 32.10 -19.23 -12.49
N ASN A 15 32.86 -19.87 -13.38
CA ASN A 15 34.07 -20.60 -13.03
C ASN A 15 35.22 -19.60 -12.85
N MET A 16 36.00 -19.73 -11.78
CA MET A 16 37.24 -18.97 -11.58
C MET A 16 38.41 -19.93 -11.40
N GLU A 17 39.53 -19.58 -12.02
CA GLU A 17 40.80 -20.30 -12.01
C GLU A 17 41.40 -20.38 -10.60
N GLU A 18 42.08 -21.50 -10.32
CA GLU A 18 42.57 -21.89 -9.00
C GLU A 18 43.68 -20.97 -8.49
N TYR A 19 43.52 -20.52 -7.23
CA TYR A 19 44.58 -19.90 -6.44
C TYR A 19 44.77 -20.74 -5.17
N GLU A 20 45.94 -21.35 -5.00
CA GLU A 20 46.23 -22.20 -3.85
C GLU A 20 46.55 -21.36 -2.60
N ASP A 21 45.65 -21.39 -1.62
CA ASP A 21 45.83 -20.83 -0.27
C ASP A 21 46.22 -21.96 0.70
N ILE A 22 47.47 -21.95 1.18
CA ILE A 22 48.09 -23.05 1.95
C ILE A 22 47.71 -23.00 3.45
N TYR A 23 47.05 -21.95 3.93
CA TYR A 23 46.84 -21.75 5.38
C TYR A 23 45.39 -21.93 5.87
N HIS A 24 44.39 -22.04 4.99
CA HIS A 24 43.00 -22.30 5.38
C HIS A 24 42.25 -23.17 4.35
N PRO A 25 42.21 -24.52 4.50
CA PRO A 25 41.48 -25.37 3.58
C PRO A 25 39.99 -25.32 3.91
N THR A 26 39.28 -24.32 3.37
CA THR A 26 37.83 -24.40 3.23
C THR A 26 37.44 -23.96 1.82
N ASN A 27 37.05 -24.94 1.01
CA ASN A 27 36.51 -24.76 -0.33
C ASN A 27 35.23 -23.92 -0.26
N THR A 28 35.37 -22.60 -0.28
CA THR A 28 34.22 -21.70 -0.29
C THR A 28 34.36 -20.79 -1.49
N THR A 29 33.75 -21.20 -2.60
CA THR A 29 33.59 -20.41 -3.82
C THR A 29 32.89 -19.10 -3.46
N THR A 30 33.62 -17.99 -3.45
CA THR A 30 33.05 -16.65 -3.21
C THR A 30 32.31 -16.20 -4.46
N LEU A 31 30.98 -16.40 -4.48
CA LEU A 31 30.09 -15.87 -5.50
C LEU A 31 29.95 -14.36 -5.30
N CYS A 32 30.57 -13.57 -6.18
CA CYS A 32 30.33 -12.13 -6.27
C CYS A 32 28.89 -11.87 -6.76
N VAL A 33 28.01 -11.36 -5.89
CA VAL A 33 26.62 -11.01 -6.23
C VAL A 33 26.55 -9.54 -6.65
N GLU A 34 26.42 -9.29 -7.95
CA GLU A 34 26.11 -7.95 -8.47
C GLU A 34 24.59 -7.71 -8.45
N GLU A 35 24.10 -6.92 -7.48
CA GLU A 35 22.69 -6.51 -7.38
C GLU A 35 22.36 -5.41 -8.42
N LYS A 36 21.74 -5.77 -9.55
CA LYS A 36 21.09 -4.77 -10.43
C LYS A 36 19.69 -4.44 -9.91
N ARG A 37 19.51 -3.24 -9.34
CA ARG A 37 18.24 -2.72 -8.82
C ARG A 37 17.46 -1.98 -9.90
N GLU A 38 16.38 -2.58 -10.42
CA GLU A 38 15.37 -1.82 -11.18
C GLU A 38 14.57 -0.93 -10.23
N LYS A 39 14.78 0.40 -10.33
CA LYS A 39 13.98 1.40 -9.61
C LYS A 39 12.62 1.52 -10.29
N LYS A 40 11.57 0.98 -9.69
CA LYS A 40 10.19 1.35 -10.05
C LYS A 40 9.79 2.56 -9.20
N GLU A 41 9.51 3.69 -9.87
CA GLU A 41 9.00 4.89 -9.22
C GLU A 41 7.63 4.59 -8.60
N ILE A 42 7.59 4.43 -7.28
CA ILE A 42 6.33 4.43 -6.53
C ILE A 42 5.98 5.90 -6.32
N LYS A 43 4.89 6.35 -6.93
CA LYS A 43 4.37 7.70 -6.70
C LYS A 43 3.97 7.85 -5.24
N LYS A 44 4.25 9.02 -4.67
CA LYS A 44 3.93 9.34 -3.27
C LYS A 44 2.42 9.14 -3.02
N GLY A 45 2.06 8.45 -1.94
CA GLY A 45 0.67 8.18 -1.57
C GLY A 45 0.00 7.04 -2.35
N GLU A 46 0.77 6.19 -3.03
CA GLU A 46 0.26 4.98 -3.68
C GLU A 46 0.83 3.72 -3.02
N TYR A 47 -0.07 2.86 -2.54
CA TYR A 47 0.29 1.65 -1.83
C TYR A 47 -0.31 0.42 -2.52
N LYS A 48 0.32 -0.74 -2.32
CA LYS A 48 -0.20 -2.03 -2.77
C LYS A 48 -0.38 -2.94 -1.57
N LYS A 49 -1.60 -3.44 -1.37
CA LYS A 49 -1.90 -4.40 -0.31
C LYS A 49 -2.32 -5.73 -0.92
N LYS A 50 -1.80 -6.82 -0.37
CA LYS A 50 -2.29 -8.16 -0.67
C LYS A 50 -3.36 -8.51 0.35
N ILE A 51 -4.54 -8.85 -0.14
CA ILE A 51 -5.69 -9.30 0.65
C ILE A 51 -5.98 -10.76 0.32
N LYS A 52 -6.45 -11.51 1.33
CA LYS A 52 -6.95 -12.88 1.15
C LYS A 52 -8.44 -12.81 0.86
N THR A 53 -8.88 -13.49 -0.18
CA THR A 53 -10.28 -13.63 -0.58
C THR A 53 -10.58 -15.12 -0.70
N GLU A 54 -11.87 -15.50 -0.72
CA GLU A 54 -12.32 -16.89 -0.93
C GLU A 54 -11.71 -17.52 -2.19
N ASN A 55 -11.55 -16.72 -3.26
CA ASN A 55 -10.97 -17.14 -4.54
C ASN A 55 -9.43 -17.02 -4.60
N GLY A 56 -8.76 -16.77 -3.47
CA GLY A 56 -7.30 -16.66 -3.37
C GLY A 56 -6.79 -15.26 -3.02
N ASN A 57 -5.52 -14.99 -3.34
CA ASN A 57 -4.88 -13.71 -2.98
C ASN A 57 -5.14 -12.65 -4.05
N LYS A 58 -5.75 -11.52 -3.67
CA LYS A 58 -5.96 -10.35 -4.52
C LYS A 58 -4.98 -9.24 -4.11
N THR A 59 -4.41 -8.53 -5.09
CA THR A 59 -3.59 -7.33 -4.82
C THR A 59 -4.40 -6.10 -5.18
N ILE A 60 -4.60 -5.22 -4.20
CA ILE A 60 -5.33 -3.95 -4.35
C ILE A 60 -4.36 -2.77 -4.34
N LYS A 61 -4.74 -1.70 -5.02
CA LYS A 61 -4.00 -0.43 -5.02
C LYS A 61 -4.75 0.54 -4.13
N ILE A 62 -4.04 1.19 -3.23
CA ILE A 62 -4.62 2.12 -2.27
C ILE A 62 -4.03 3.50 -2.55
N TYR A 63 -4.91 4.48 -2.72
CA TYR A 63 -4.54 5.86 -2.96
C TYR A 63 -4.82 6.71 -1.71
N GLU A 64 -3.76 7.19 -1.09
CA GLU A 64 -3.84 8.06 0.08
C GLU A 64 -4.21 9.49 -0.33
N SER A 65 -5.06 10.10 0.49
CA SER A 65 -5.31 11.53 0.48
C SER A 65 -4.42 12.25 1.50
N SER A 66 -3.94 13.43 1.12
CA SER A 66 -3.19 14.29 2.04
C SER A 66 -4.10 14.87 3.11
N LEU A 67 -3.61 14.97 4.36
CA LEU A 67 -4.35 15.53 5.50
C LEU A 67 -4.82 16.98 5.29
N CYS A 68 -4.10 17.76 4.47
CA CYS A 68 -4.44 19.17 4.20
C CYS A 68 -4.58 19.45 2.68
N GLY A 69 -4.93 18.43 1.88
CA GLY A 69 -4.94 18.51 0.42
C GLY A 69 -6.33 18.40 -0.21
N LYS A 70 -6.33 18.20 -1.53
CA LYS A 70 -7.53 17.76 -2.26
C LYS A 70 -7.87 16.32 -1.88
N ILE A 71 -9.17 16.03 -1.80
CA ILE A 71 -9.67 14.68 -1.58
C ILE A 71 -9.33 13.83 -2.80
N ARG A 72 -8.75 12.65 -2.57
CA ARG A 72 -8.41 11.65 -3.59
C ARG A 72 -9.20 10.38 -3.33
N ASN A 73 -9.90 9.87 -4.35
CA ASN A 73 -10.61 8.60 -4.25
C ASN A 73 -9.60 7.46 -4.00
N ALA A 74 -9.89 6.63 -3.00
CA ALA A 74 -8.98 5.59 -2.55
C ALA A 74 -8.86 4.38 -3.51
N VAL A 75 -9.82 4.18 -4.41
CA VAL A 75 -9.87 3.09 -5.40
C VAL A 75 -9.33 3.54 -6.75
N SER A 76 -9.88 4.61 -7.32
CA SER A 76 -9.53 5.11 -8.66
C SER A 76 -8.29 6.00 -8.66
N GLY A 77 -7.98 6.63 -7.52
CA GLY A 77 -6.88 7.58 -7.41
C GLY A 77 -7.16 8.95 -8.04
N MET A 78 -8.40 9.21 -8.49
CA MET A 78 -8.80 10.53 -9.00
C MET A 78 -8.91 11.56 -7.87
N TYR A 79 -8.54 12.81 -8.16
CA TYR A 79 -8.75 13.92 -7.25
C TYR A 79 -10.12 14.54 -7.48
N TYR A 80 -10.82 14.83 -6.40
CA TYR A 80 -12.00 15.70 -6.41
C TYR A 80 -11.57 17.14 -6.16
N ASP A 81 -12.42 18.11 -6.53
CA ASP A 81 -12.18 19.53 -6.28
C ASP A 81 -12.52 19.98 -4.85
N TYR A 82 -12.88 19.03 -3.99
CA TYR A 82 -13.09 19.23 -2.55
C TYR A 82 -11.77 19.09 -1.77
N LYS A 83 -11.69 19.74 -0.62
CA LYS A 83 -10.51 19.73 0.25
C LYS A 83 -10.80 18.98 1.55
N VAL A 84 -9.77 18.32 2.08
CA VAL A 84 -9.81 17.76 3.43
C VAL A 84 -9.95 18.90 4.44
N GLY A 85 -10.89 18.76 5.36
CA GLY A 85 -11.30 19.76 6.34
C GLY A 85 -12.43 20.69 5.88
N SER A 86 -12.92 20.59 4.63
CA SER A 86 -14.10 21.37 4.20
C SER A 86 -15.41 20.71 4.61
N ASN A 87 -16.52 21.46 4.58
CA ASN A 87 -17.85 20.89 4.81
C ASN A 87 -18.22 19.83 3.76
N ASP A 88 -17.63 19.88 2.57
CA ASP A 88 -17.86 18.88 1.52
C ASP A 88 -17.24 17.52 1.85
N GLU A 89 -16.28 17.47 2.79
CA GLU A 89 -15.69 16.21 3.26
C GLU A 89 -16.77 15.27 3.80
N TYR A 90 -17.82 15.79 4.42
CA TYR A 90 -18.91 15.00 5.00
C TYR A 90 -19.71 14.18 3.97
N ASN A 91 -19.66 14.57 2.69
CA ASN A 91 -20.30 13.86 1.58
C ASN A 91 -19.59 12.54 1.27
N PHE A 92 -18.35 12.37 1.72
CA PHE A 92 -17.56 11.17 1.49
C PHE A 92 -17.58 10.23 2.72
N PHE A 93 -17.30 8.97 2.47
CA PHE A 93 -16.99 8.00 3.50
C PHE A 93 -15.47 7.99 3.73
N SER A 94 -15.03 8.60 4.84
CA SER A 94 -13.63 8.70 5.21
C SER A 94 -13.20 7.56 6.14
N VAL A 95 -12.00 7.03 5.91
CA VAL A 95 -11.40 5.96 6.70
C VAL A 95 -9.93 6.27 6.94
N ILE A 96 -9.48 6.12 8.19
CA ILE A 96 -8.06 6.20 8.55
C ILE A 96 -7.56 4.80 8.87
N MET A 97 -6.50 4.38 8.20
CA MET A 97 -5.79 3.15 8.55
C MET A 97 -4.55 3.47 9.39
N ALA A 98 -4.64 3.16 10.68
CA ALA A 98 -3.59 3.38 11.67
C ALA A 98 -2.86 2.06 12.03
N THR A 99 -2.65 1.16 11.07
CA THR A 99 -2.03 -0.16 11.30
C THR A 99 -0.50 -0.11 11.34
N GLY A 100 0.13 1.02 11.00
CA GLY A 100 1.59 1.15 10.89
C GLY A 100 2.21 0.48 9.66
N GLU A 101 1.44 -0.31 8.89
CA GLU A 101 1.91 -1.06 7.72
C GLU A 101 2.49 -0.17 6.59
N TYR A 102 2.13 1.12 6.58
CA TYR A 102 2.43 2.03 5.48
C TYR A 102 3.60 2.99 5.76
N ASN A 103 4.35 2.79 6.85
CA ASN A 103 5.48 3.63 7.27
C ASN A 103 5.13 5.13 7.39
N THR A 104 3.86 5.43 7.66
CA THR A 104 3.33 6.78 7.89
C THR A 104 3.14 6.99 9.40
N LYS A 105 3.66 8.11 9.94
CA LYS A 105 3.53 8.43 11.38
C LYS A 105 2.07 8.60 11.83
N THR A 106 1.20 9.05 10.93
CA THR A 106 -0.19 9.46 11.22
C THR A 106 -1.24 8.47 10.70
N GLY A 107 -0.82 7.34 10.14
CA GLY A 107 -1.69 6.49 9.32
C GLY A 107 -1.98 7.09 7.95
N ILE A 108 -2.72 6.35 7.12
CA ILE A 108 -3.14 6.81 5.79
C ILE A 108 -4.63 7.14 5.79
N LEU A 109 -4.97 8.30 5.22
CA LEU A 109 -6.34 8.79 5.09
C LEU A 109 -6.91 8.43 3.72
N LEU A 110 -8.08 7.80 3.73
CA LEU A 110 -8.76 7.27 2.55
C LEU A 110 -10.16 7.84 2.46
N PHE A 111 -10.59 8.14 1.23
CA PHE A 111 -11.94 8.60 0.94
C PHE A 111 -12.61 7.74 -0.12
N TYR A 112 -13.88 7.45 0.12
CA TYR A 112 -14.78 6.67 -0.71
C TYR A 112 -16.07 7.46 -0.93
N ASN A 113 -16.77 7.21 -2.02
CA ASN A 113 -18.06 7.82 -2.31
C ASN A 113 -19.14 7.30 -1.35
N HIS A 114 -19.09 6.00 -1.03
CA HIS A 114 -20.06 5.32 -0.16
C HIS A 114 -19.37 4.16 0.58
N PRO A 115 -19.91 3.69 1.72
CA PRO A 115 -19.26 2.64 2.52
C PRO A 115 -19.09 1.31 1.79
N GLU A 116 -19.94 0.98 0.83
CA GLU A 116 -19.85 -0.25 0.04
C GLU A 116 -18.60 -0.24 -0.85
N GLU A 117 -18.16 0.92 -1.33
CA GLU A 117 -16.92 1.04 -2.12
C GLU A 117 -15.70 0.63 -1.27
N TYR A 118 -15.72 0.91 0.04
CA TYR A 118 -14.70 0.40 0.97
C TYR A 118 -14.81 -1.12 1.13
N GLU A 119 -16.03 -1.66 1.29
CA GLU A 119 -16.25 -3.10 1.45
C GLU A 119 -15.73 -3.89 0.25
N GLU A 120 -16.04 -3.43 -0.95
CA GLU A 120 -15.57 -4.01 -2.21
C GLU A 120 -14.05 -3.90 -2.35
N HIS A 121 -13.50 -2.74 -2.01
CA HIS A 121 -12.07 -2.46 -2.14
C HIS A 121 -11.23 -3.37 -1.23
N PHE A 122 -11.62 -3.53 0.03
CA PHE A 122 -10.91 -4.39 0.99
C PHE A 122 -11.42 -5.83 1.03
N CYS A 123 -12.48 -6.15 0.28
CA CYS A 123 -13.20 -7.43 0.34
C CYS A 123 -13.58 -7.80 1.77
N ASN A 124 -14.10 -6.82 2.53
CA ASN A 124 -14.47 -6.97 3.93
C ASN A 124 -15.83 -6.34 4.18
N LYS A 125 -16.66 -6.95 5.02
CA LYS A 125 -17.97 -6.39 5.39
C LYS A 125 -17.84 -5.46 6.59
N LEU A 126 -18.41 -4.26 6.46
CA LEU A 126 -18.62 -3.34 7.57
C LEU A 126 -19.83 -3.79 8.39
N LYS A 127 -19.86 -3.38 9.66
CA LYS A 127 -21.04 -3.54 10.50
C LYS A 127 -22.18 -2.65 9.98
N ASP A 128 -23.40 -3.16 10.00
CA ASP A 128 -24.56 -2.42 9.49
C ASP A 128 -24.79 -1.10 10.21
N ASP A 129 -24.50 -1.02 11.52
CA ASP A 129 -24.58 0.22 12.30
C ASP A 129 -23.75 1.37 11.71
N ILE A 130 -22.58 1.06 11.14
CA ILE A 130 -21.68 2.06 10.53
C ILE A 130 -22.31 2.63 9.25
N LYS A 131 -22.87 1.74 8.41
CA LYS A 131 -23.56 2.12 7.17
C LYS A 131 -24.79 2.96 7.50
N ILE A 132 -25.64 2.48 8.43
CA ILE A 132 -26.84 3.19 8.89
C ILE A 132 -26.48 4.59 9.41
N LYS A 133 -25.43 4.70 10.25
CA LYS A 133 -24.97 5.99 10.77
C LYS A 133 -24.54 6.95 9.67
N TRP A 134 -23.85 6.45 8.64
CA TRP A 134 -23.43 7.26 7.49
C TRP A 134 -24.64 7.72 6.66
N TYR A 135 -25.54 6.82 6.30
CA TYR A 135 -26.74 7.16 5.52
C TYR A 135 -27.65 8.16 6.26
N ASN A 136 -27.86 7.96 7.56
CA ASN A 136 -28.62 8.89 8.39
C ASN A 136 -28.00 10.29 8.43
N ARG A 137 -26.67 10.39 8.35
CA ARG A 137 -25.97 11.67 8.24
C ARG A 137 -26.23 12.34 6.89
N GLN A 138 -26.20 11.58 5.80
CA GLN A 138 -26.45 12.14 4.46
C GLN A 138 -27.87 12.69 4.34
N ILE A 139 -28.88 12.03 4.93
CA ILE A 139 -30.26 12.51 4.91
C ILE A 139 -30.41 13.84 5.66
N LYS A 140 -29.70 14.03 6.77
CA LYS A 140 -29.77 15.26 7.58
C LYS A 140 -29.04 16.46 6.97
N ASN A 141 -28.18 16.22 5.99
CA ASN A 141 -27.39 17.26 5.32
C ASN A 141 -28.08 17.77 4.04
N VAL A 142 -29.28 17.30 3.73
CA VAL A 142 -30.17 17.79 2.66
C VAL A 142 -31.17 18.77 3.27
#